data_AF-A0A183CFQ8-F1
#
_entry.id   AF-A0A183CFQ8-F1
#
_cell.length_a   1.000
_cell.length_b   1.000
_cell.length_c   1.000
_cell.angle_alpha   90.00
_cell.angle_beta   90.00
_cell.angle_gamma   90.00
#
_symmetry.space_group_name_H-M   'P 1'
#
loop_
_entity.id
_entity.type
_entity.pdbx_description
1 polymer ?
#
loop_
_entity_poly.entity_id
_entity_poly.type
_entity_poly.pdbx_seq_one_letter_code
_entity_poly.pdbx_strand_id
1 'polypeptide(L)'
;MPKSKRDKIVSLTKVKKKSREGKGGLLKEVRECIDQYKHLFVFSTENLRSARLGEIRQHFKQNSRIFFAKNNLMAVALGKTSEDEQANELHKVSALLKGQSGLMFTNGKADEVRRFLDEHIEEEFARAGTVATADVLLPAGPVPALHGAMEPQLRKLGMPTRLENGGNAGKFN
;
A
#
# COMPACT_ATOMS: atom_id res chain seq x y z
N MET A 1 22.81 -21.85 -32.63
CA MET A 1 23.27 -20.52 -32.18
C MET A 1 22.61 -20.17 -30.85
N PRO A 2 23.34 -19.76 -29.82
CA PRO A 2 22.72 -19.24 -28.59
C PRO A 2 21.93 -17.97 -28.94
N LYS A 3 20.63 -17.93 -28.58
CA LYS A 3 19.77 -16.76 -28.81
C LYS A 3 20.44 -15.53 -28.22
N SER A 4 20.49 -14.42 -28.98
CA SER A 4 20.92 -13.10 -28.50
C SER A 4 20.28 -12.81 -27.14
N LYS A 5 21.08 -12.89 -26.07
CA LYS A 5 20.67 -12.58 -24.70
C LYS A 5 21.20 -11.19 -24.41
N ARG A 6 20.29 -10.28 -24.02
CA ARG A 6 20.67 -8.95 -23.56
C ARG A 6 21.52 -9.07 -22.29
N ASP A 7 22.54 -8.22 -22.19
CA ASP A 7 23.34 -8.14 -20.98
C ASP A 7 22.47 -7.75 -19.78
N LYS A 8 22.62 -8.52 -18.72
CA LYS A 8 21.92 -8.29 -17.46
C LYS A 8 22.82 -7.46 -16.57
N ILE A 9 22.43 -6.22 -16.31
CA ILE A 9 23.11 -5.38 -15.32
C ILE A 9 22.98 -6.05 -13.94
N VAL A 10 24.12 -6.44 -13.34
CA VAL A 10 24.18 -7.05 -12.01
C VAL A 10 24.54 -5.97 -10.99
N SER A 11 23.64 -5.67 -10.06
CA SER A 11 23.89 -4.73 -8.97
C SER A 11 24.56 -5.42 -7.77
N LEU A 12 25.65 -4.86 -7.25
CA LEU A 12 26.38 -5.35 -6.06
C LEU A 12 25.72 -4.92 -4.73
N THR A 13 24.40 -4.79 -4.71
CA THR A 13 23.65 -4.38 -3.52
C THR A 13 23.65 -5.46 -2.45
N LYS A 14 23.75 -5.08 -1.17
CA LYS A 14 23.69 -6.01 -0.03
C LYS A 14 22.37 -6.80 0.07
N VAL A 15 21.28 -6.28 -0.50
CA VAL A 15 19.94 -6.85 -0.36
C VAL A 15 19.76 -8.08 -1.24
N LYS A 16 19.46 -9.22 -0.62
CA LYS A 16 19.10 -10.47 -1.30
C LYS A 16 17.58 -10.55 -1.53
N LYS A 17 17.17 -11.25 -2.59
CA LYS A 17 15.75 -11.50 -2.86
C LYS A 17 15.15 -12.39 -1.77
N LYS A 18 13.93 -12.09 -1.33
CA LYS A 18 13.19 -12.93 -0.38
C LYS A 18 12.96 -14.32 -0.99
N SER A 19 13.41 -15.36 -0.29
CA SER A 19 13.32 -16.76 -0.71
C SER A 19 11.91 -17.33 -0.47
N ARG A 20 11.68 -18.56 -0.92
CA ARG A 20 10.45 -19.32 -0.66
C ARG A 20 10.22 -19.53 0.84
N GLU A 21 11.29 -19.65 1.63
CA GLU A 21 11.22 -19.83 3.09
C GLU A 21 10.53 -18.65 3.77
N GLY A 22 10.82 -17.42 3.36
CA GLY A 22 10.16 -16.23 3.89
C GLY A 22 8.65 -16.20 3.63
N LYS A 23 8.19 -16.82 2.53
CA LYS A 23 6.75 -17.00 2.27
C LYS A 23 6.14 -18.08 3.14
N GLY A 24 6.91 -19.14 3.41
CA GLY A 24 6.52 -20.21 4.34
C GLY A 24 6.38 -19.73 5.78
N GLY A 25 7.28 -18.86 6.23
CA GLY A 25 7.21 -18.23 7.56
C GLY A 25 5.93 -17.42 7.74
N LEU A 26 5.60 -16.56 6.77
CA LEU A 26 4.35 -15.78 6.81
C LEU A 26 3.11 -16.68 6.87
N LEU A 27 3.12 -17.80 6.12
CA LEU A 27 2.03 -18.78 6.11
C LEU A 27 1.81 -19.39 7.50
N LYS A 28 2.90 -19.74 8.20
CA LYS A 28 2.85 -20.25 9.58
C LYS A 28 2.35 -19.20 10.56
N GLU A 29 2.88 -17.97 10.48
CA GLU A 29 2.45 -16.86 11.35
C GLU A 29 0.94 -16.59 11.24
N VAL A 30 0.40 -16.61 10.02
CA VAL A 30 -1.05 -16.41 9.81
C VAL A 30 -1.85 -17.54 10.45
N ARG A 31 -1.42 -18.80 10.29
CA ARG A 31 -2.11 -19.96 10.89
C ARG A 31 -2.07 -19.91 12.41
N GLU A 32 -0.93 -19.58 13.01
CA GLU A 32 -0.80 -19.39 14.46
C GLU A 32 -1.72 -18.28 14.99
N CYS A 33 -1.95 -17.22 14.20
CA CYS A 33 -2.88 -16.16 14.58
C CYS A 33 -4.36 -16.57 14.48
N ILE A 34 -4.72 -17.57 13.67
CA ILE A 34 -6.10 -18.05 13.59
C ILE A 34 -6.52 -18.64 14.95
N ASP A 35 -5.62 -19.36 15.62
CA ASP A 35 -5.90 -20.00 16.91
C ASP A 35 -5.79 -19.01 18.09
N GLN A 36 -4.93 -17.99 17.98
CA GLN A 36 -4.66 -17.04 19.07
C GLN A 36 -5.69 -15.92 19.22
N TYR A 37 -6.40 -15.57 18.15
CA TYR A 37 -7.26 -14.39 18.11
C TYR A 37 -8.73 -14.76 17.89
N LYS A 38 -9.62 -14.05 18.59
CA LYS A 38 -11.07 -14.30 18.54
C LYS A 38 -11.73 -13.77 17.27
N HIS A 39 -11.19 -12.70 16.69
CA HIS A 39 -11.82 -12.02 15.56
C HIS A 39 -10.84 -11.86 14.40
N LEU A 40 -11.36 -12.07 13.18
CA LEU A 40 -10.67 -11.88 11.92
C LEU A 40 -11.42 -10.85 11.07
N PHE A 41 -10.71 -9.81 10.67
CA PHE A 41 -11.21 -8.77 9.76
C PHE A 41 -10.48 -8.83 8.42
N VAL A 42 -11.24 -8.71 7.35
CA VAL A 42 -10.73 -8.41 6.01
C VAL A 42 -10.99 -6.94 5.75
N PHE A 43 -9.94 -6.19 5.39
CA PHE A 43 -10.07 -4.79 5.04
C PHE A 43 -9.44 -4.54 3.66
N SER A 44 -10.09 -3.69 2.87
CA SER A 44 -9.54 -3.15 1.63
C SER A 44 -8.93 -1.79 1.90
N THR A 45 -7.85 -1.47 1.20
CA THR A 45 -7.19 -0.17 1.33
C THR A 45 -7.03 0.49 -0.03
N GLU A 46 -7.29 1.79 -0.09
CA GLU A 46 -7.01 2.61 -1.26
C GLU A 46 -5.79 3.49 -0.99
N ASN A 47 -4.92 3.65 -1.98
CA ASN A 47 -3.74 4.51 -1.91
C ASN A 47 -2.75 4.29 -0.73
N LEU A 48 -2.76 3.11 -0.09
CA LEU A 48 -1.98 2.84 1.12
C LEU A 48 -0.46 3.08 0.94
N ARG A 49 0.14 3.75 1.93
CA ARG A 49 1.59 3.91 2.10
C ARG A 49 2.12 3.06 3.24
N SER A 50 3.39 2.68 3.17
CA SER A 50 4.04 1.90 4.22
C SER A 50 4.15 2.63 5.56
N ALA A 51 4.28 3.95 5.54
CA ALA A 51 4.33 4.77 6.76
C ALA A 51 3.01 4.68 7.53
N ARG A 52 1.89 4.95 6.84
CA ARG A 52 0.53 4.87 7.40
C ARG A 52 0.19 3.49 7.94
N LEU A 53 0.52 2.43 7.18
CA LEU A 53 0.36 1.07 7.67
C LEU A 53 1.20 0.79 8.93
N GLY A 54 2.37 1.43 9.05
CA GLY A 54 3.22 1.38 10.24
C GLY A 54 2.53 2.02 11.46
N GLU A 55 1.92 3.19 11.30
CA GLU A 55 1.17 3.90 12.33
C GLU A 55 -0.02 3.05 12.83
N ILE A 56 -0.83 2.53 11.90
CA ILE A 56 -1.97 1.64 12.23
C ILE A 56 -1.49 0.39 12.99
N ARG A 57 -0.38 -0.21 12.56
CA ARG A 57 0.22 -1.37 13.26
C ARG A 57 0.71 -1.01 14.66
N GLN A 58 1.24 0.19 14.87
CA GLN A 58 1.66 0.64 16.19
C GLN A 58 0.46 0.88 17.11
N HIS A 59 -0.61 1.48 16.59
CA HIS A 59 -1.86 1.71 17.33
C HIS A 59 -2.45 0.39 17.87
N PHE A 60 -2.49 -0.67 17.05
CA PHE A 60 -3.06 -1.95 17.44
C PHE A 60 -2.06 -2.99 17.98
N LYS A 61 -0.81 -2.60 18.24
CA LYS A 61 0.30 -3.52 18.56
C LYS A 61 0.03 -4.46 19.74
N GLN A 62 -0.76 -4.02 20.71
CA GLN A 62 -0.99 -4.74 21.97
C GLN A 62 -1.98 -5.90 21.81
N ASN A 63 -3.06 -5.68 21.03
CA ASN A 63 -4.21 -6.58 21.00
C ASN A 63 -4.50 -7.17 19.61
N SER A 64 -3.75 -6.78 18.58
CA SER A 64 -4.03 -7.18 17.20
C SER A 64 -2.77 -7.39 16.36
N ARG A 65 -2.92 -8.18 15.30
CA ARG A 65 -1.89 -8.47 14.30
C ARG A 65 -2.42 -8.20 12.90
N ILE A 66 -1.73 -7.33 12.15
CA ILE A 66 -2.12 -6.93 10.80
C ILE A 66 -1.17 -7.52 9.76
N PHE A 67 -1.72 -8.32 8.85
CA PHE A 67 -1.02 -8.89 7.70
C PHE A 67 -1.42 -8.17 6.41
N PHE A 68 -0.41 -7.76 5.65
CA PHE A 68 -0.59 -7.18 4.32
C PHE A 68 0.37 -7.88 3.37
N ALA A 69 -0.13 -8.87 2.65
CA ALA A 69 0.64 -9.75 1.80
C ALA A 69 -0.11 -10.09 0.52
N LYS A 70 0.49 -10.91 -0.34
CA LYS A 70 -0.18 -11.34 -1.58
C LYS A 70 -1.48 -12.08 -1.24
N ASN A 71 -2.61 -11.65 -1.80
CA ASN A 71 -3.93 -12.24 -1.53
C ASN A 71 -3.93 -13.76 -1.69
N ASN A 72 -3.32 -14.29 -2.75
CA ASN A 72 -3.23 -15.75 -2.95
C ASN A 72 -2.50 -16.46 -1.81
N LEU A 73 -1.48 -15.84 -1.22
CA LEU A 73 -0.73 -16.44 -0.11
C LEU A 73 -1.58 -16.45 1.17
N MET A 74 -2.31 -15.36 1.43
CA MET A 74 -3.23 -15.27 2.57
C MET A 74 -4.42 -16.22 2.41
N ALA A 75 -4.99 -16.33 1.21
CA ALA A 75 -6.07 -17.29 0.92
C ALA A 75 -5.63 -18.75 1.11
N VAL A 76 -4.38 -19.10 0.76
CA VAL A 76 -3.82 -20.43 1.05
C VAL A 76 -3.59 -20.63 2.56
N ALA A 77 -3.31 -19.57 3.30
CA ALA A 77 -3.13 -19.66 4.75
C ALA A 77 -4.44 -19.94 5.49
N LEU A 78 -5.54 -19.31 5.07
CA LEU A 78 -6.88 -19.52 5.61
C LEU A 78 -7.52 -20.85 5.15
N GLY A 79 -7.22 -21.25 3.91
CA GLY A 79 -7.85 -22.39 3.21
C GLY A 79 -8.72 -21.89 2.06
N LYS A 80 -8.55 -22.48 0.87
CA LYS A 80 -9.33 -22.10 -0.33
C LYS A 80 -10.60 -22.92 -0.51
N THR A 81 -10.58 -24.15 -0.03
CA THR A 81 -11.66 -25.13 -0.10
C THR A 81 -12.07 -25.48 1.33
N SER A 82 -13.27 -26.03 1.48
CA SER A 82 -13.76 -26.50 2.78
C SER A 82 -12.95 -27.67 3.36
N GLU A 83 -12.13 -28.34 2.56
CA GLU A 83 -11.27 -29.44 3.01
C GLU A 83 -9.93 -28.93 3.60
N ASP A 84 -9.44 -27.79 3.09
CA ASP A 84 -8.16 -27.20 3.50
C ASP A 84 -8.31 -26.11 4.58
N GLU A 85 -9.54 -25.84 5.02
CA GLU A 85 -9.82 -24.76 5.96
C GLU A 85 -9.29 -25.07 7.36
N GLN A 86 -8.63 -24.09 7.97
CA GLN A 86 -8.06 -24.25 9.31
C GLN A 86 -9.13 -24.18 10.40
N ALA A 87 -10.24 -23.50 10.12
CA ALA A 87 -11.38 -23.34 10.99
C ALA A 87 -12.64 -23.19 10.13
N ASN A 88 -13.78 -23.49 10.74
CA ASN A 88 -15.07 -23.50 10.04
C ASN A 88 -15.33 -22.19 9.29
N GLU A 89 -15.70 -22.33 8.02
CA GLU A 89 -16.12 -21.23 7.14
C GLU A 89 -15.04 -20.21 6.74
N LEU A 90 -13.77 -20.45 7.05
CA LEU A 90 -12.66 -19.58 6.63
C LEU A 90 -12.49 -19.50 5.11
N HIS A 91 -12.91 -20.53 4.38
CA HIS A 91 -12.91 -20.50 2.91
C HIS A 91 -13.75 -19.34 2.36
N LYS A 92 -14.84 -18.95 3.04
CA LYS A 92 -15.68 -17.80 2.64
C LYS A 92 -14.92 -16.48 2.78
N VAL A 93 -14.15 -16.34 3.86
CA VAL A 93 -13.29 -15.17 4.11
C VAL A 93 -12.20 -15.08 3.06
N SER A 94 -11.62 -16.22 2.67
CA SER A 94 -10.60 -16.28 1.62
C SER A 94 -11.09 -15.73 0.26
N ALA A 95 -12.38 -15.93 -0.06
CA ALA A 95 -12.99 -15.45 -1.30
C ALA A 95 -13.16 -13.91 -1.34
N LEU A 96 -13.15 -13.26 -0.18
CA LEU A 96 -13.24 -11.80 -0.05
C LEU A 96 -11.90 -11.09 -0.35
N LEU A 97 -10.79 -11.83 -0.35
CA LEU A 97 -9.44 -11.27 -0.57
C LEU A 97 -9.19 -10.88 -2.03
N LYS A 98 -9.75 -9.74 -2.45
CA LYS A 98 -9.62 -9.17 -3.80
C LYS A 98 -8.95 -7.79 -3.76
N GLY A 99 -8.28 -7.39 -4.84
CA GLY A 99 -7.62 -6.09 -4.93
C GLY A 99 -6.52 -5.88 -3.87
N GLN A 100 -6.40 -4.65 -3.37
CA GLN A 100 -5.48 -4.29 -2.29
C GLN A 100 -6.17 -4.56 -0.94
N SER A 101 -6.10 -5.80 -0.47
CA SER A 101 -6.72 -6.23 0.78
C SER A 101 -5.70 -6.77 1.78
N GLY A 102 -6.01 -6.61 3.07
CA GLY A 102 -5.24 -7.13 4.19
C GLY A 102 -6.10 -7.93 5.16
N LEU A 103 -5.43 -8.60 6.09
CA LEU A 103 -6.04 -9.32 7.19
C LEU A 103 -5.65 -8.67 8.52
N MET A 104 -6.60 -8.56 9.43
CA MET A 104 -6.36 -8.11 10.80
C MET A 104 -6.96 -9.12 11.78
N PHE A 105 -6.12 -9.69 12.61
CA PHE A 105 -6.51 -10.56 13.73
C PHE A 105 -6.54 -9.73 15.00
N THR A 106 -7.60 -9.82 15.80
CA THR A 106 -7.75 -8.99 17.00
C THR A 106 -8.51 -9.71 18.11
N ASN A 107 -8.14 -9.38 19.35
CA ASN A 107 -8.87 -9.76 20.57
C ASN A 107 -9.68 -8.59 21.15
N GLY A 108 -9.63 -7.41 20.49
CA GLY A 108 -10.44 -6.25 20.85
C GLY A 108 -11.90 -6.41 20.46
N LYS A 109 -12.77 -5.49 20.92
CA LYS A 109 -14.19 -5.51 20.56
C LYS A 109 -14.36 -5.22 19.08
N ALA A 110 -15.19 -6.01 18.41
CA ALA A 110 -15.44 -5.88 16.98
C ALA A 110 -15.94 -4.47 16.59
N ASP A 111 -16.81 -3.88 17.41
CA ASP A 111 -17.39 -2.56 17.13
C ASP A 111 -16.35 -1.44 17.20
N GLU A 112 -15.42 -1.52 18.15
CA GLU A 112 -14.35 -0.51 18.30
C GLU A 112 -13.37 -0.58 17.12
N VAL A 113 -13.02 -1.78 16.68
CA VAL A 113 -12.13 -1.99 15.53
C VAL A 113 -12.81 -1.55 14.24
N ARG A 114 -14.09 -1.88 14.06
CA ARG A 114 -14.85 -1.47 12.89
C ARG A 114 -14.98 0.05 12.82
N ARG A 115 -15.38 0.70 13.92
CA ARG A 115 -15.49 2.15 14.00
C ARG A 115 -14.16 2.82 13.65
N PHE A 116 -13.05 2.33 14.21
CA PHE A 116 -11.73 2.86 13.87
C PHE A 116 -11.42 2.74 12.37
N LEU A 117 -11.66 1.57 11.76
CA LEU A 117 -11.36 1.37 10.34
C LEU A 117 -12.25 2.22 9.42
N ASP A 118 -13.51 2.45 9.79
CA ASP A 118 -14.44 3.27 9.03
C ASP A 118 -14.14 4.79 9.15
N GLU A 119 -13.68 5.24 10.32
CA GLU A 119 -13.38 6.66 10.58
C GLU A 119 -11.96 7.06 10.15
N HIS A 120 -11.05 6.10 10.01
CA HIS A 120 -9.64 6.39 9.72
C HIS A 120 -9.42 6.72 8.24
N ILE A 121 -9.65 7.99 7.91
CA ILE A 121 -9.42 8.57 6.58
C ILE A 121 -8.35 9.65 6.71
N GLU A 122 -7.35 9.61 5.84
CA GLU A 122 -6.27 10.60 5.81
C GLU A 122 -6.01 11.11 4.39
N GLU A 123 -5.60 12.37 4.29
CA GLU A 123 -5.21 12.99 3.03
C GLU A 123 -3.83 12.48 2.57
N GLU A 124 -3.73 12.13 1.30
CA GLU A 124 -2.51 11.60 0.69
C GLU A 124 -2.42 12.04 -0.76
N PHE A 125 -1.20 12.12 -1.30
CA PHE A 125 -0.98 12.52 -2.69
C PHE A 125 -1.67 11.55 -3.66
N ALA A 126 -2.31 12.12 -4.69
CA ALA A 126 -2.95 11.36 -5.75
C ALA A 126 -1.94 10.48 -6.49
N ARG A 127 -2.39 9.31 -6.98
CA ARG A 127 -1.59 8.43 -7.84
C ARG A 127 -2.10 8.50 -9.26
N ALA A 128 -1.21 8.25 -10.22
CA ALA A 128 -1.64 8.13 -11.60
C ALA A 128 -2.74 7.06 -11.73
N GLY A 129 -3.85 7.43 -12.36
CA GLY A 129 -5.02 6.56 -12.54
C GLY A 129 -6.09 6.66 -11.44
N THR A 130 -5.89 7.44 -10.37
CA THR A 130 -6.98 7.76 -9.43
C THR A 130 -7.90 8.83 -10.01
N VAL A 131 -9.20 8.73 -9.75
CA VAL A 131 -10.17 9.77 -10.12
C VAL A 131 -9.93 11.00 -9.25
N ALA A 132 -9.93 12.19 -9.85
CA ALA A 132 -9.76 13.44 -9.10
C ALA A 132 -10.99 13.68 -8.21
N THR A 133 -10.75 13.97 -6.94
CA THR A 133 -11.81 14.29 -5.96
C THR A 133 -12.22 15.77 -6.01
N ALA A 134 -11.35 16.62 -6.55
CA ALA A 134 -11.58 18.05 -6.72
C ALA A 134 -10.78 18.60 -7.90
N ASP A 135 -11.24 19.71 -8.47
CA ASP A 135 -10.52 20.46 -9.48
C ASP A 135 -9.41 21.31 -8.85
N VAL A 136 -8.23 21.30 -9.45
CA VAL A 136 -7.08 22.11 -9.01
C VAL A 136 -6.82 23.19 -10.06
N LEU A 137 -7.14 24.44 -9.71
CA LEU A 137 -6.91 25.61 -10.55
C LEU A 137 -5.73 26.42 -9.99
N LEU A 138 -4.71 26.65 -10.82
CA LEU A 138 -3.55 27.46 -10.45
C LEU A 138 -3.74 28.89 -10.98
N PRO A 139 -3.68 29.92 -10.12
CA PRO A 139 -3.76 31.31 -10.57
C PRO A 139 -2.49 31.71 -11.31
N ALA A 140 -2.63 32.62 -12.28
CA ALA A 140 -1.51 33.25 -12.96
C ALA A 140 -0.70 34.11 -11.96
N GLY A 141 0.62 34.17 -12.14
CA GLY A 141 1.51 34.95 -11.28
C GLY A 141 2.76 34.21 -10.80
N PRO A 142 3.59 34.88 -9.97
CA PRO A 142 4.81 34.29 -9.44
C PRO A 142 4.50 33.20 -8.40
N VAL A 143 5.28 32.12 -8.42
CA VAL A 143 5.15 30.96 -7.53
C VAL A 143 6.40 30.89 -6.65
N PRO A 144 6.37 31.47 -5.44
CA PRO A 144 7.56 31.57 -4.59
C PRO A 144 8.07 30.20 -4.12
N ALA A 145 7.17 29.22 -4.01
CA ALA A 145 7.50 27.86 -3.59
C ALA A 145 8.25 27.04 -4.66
N LEU A 146 8.35 27.54 -5.90
CA LEU A 146 8.95 26.79 -6.99
C LEU A 146 10.44 27.06 -7.12
N HIS A 147 11.25 26.03 -6.87
CA HIS A 147 12.68 26.09 -7.16
C HIS A 147 12.94 26.11 -8.68
N GLY A 148 13.85 26.98 -9.14
CA GLY A 148 14.12 27.18 -10.56
C GLY A 148 14.48 25.91 -11.35
N ALA A 149 15.09 24.91 -10.69
CA ALA A 149 15.42 23.62 -11.32
C ALA A 149 14.19 22.76 -11.69
N MET A 150 13.03 23.01 -11.08
CA MET A 150 11.79 22.27 -11.39
C MET A 150 11.07 22.82 -12.63
N GLU A 151 11.40 24.03 -13.08
CA GLU A 151 10.69 24.68 -14.19
C GLU A 151 10.70 23.86 -15.49
N PRO A 152 11.82 23.25 -15.92
CA PRO A 152 11.82 22.39 -17.12
C PRO A 152 10.90 21.17 -16.99
N GLN A 153 10.73 20.64 -15.78
CA GLN A 153 9.83 19.51 -15.52
C GLN A 153 8.36 19.94 -15.64
N LEU A 154 8.00 21.11 -15.09
CA LEU A 154 6.63 21.64 -15.19
C LEU A 154 6.25 21.96 -16.63
N ARG A 155 7.17 22.55 -17.40
CA ARG A 155 6.96 22.80 -18.83
C ARG A 155 6.74 21.49 -19.59
N LYS A 156 7.48 20.44 -19.26
CA LYS A 156 7.29 19.10 -19.84
C LYS A 156 5.93 18.49 -19.48
N LEU A 157 5.37 18.84 -18.32
CA LEU A 157 4.03 18.44 -17.89
C LEU A 157 2.90 19.30 -18.50
N GLY A 158 3.24 20.26 -19.37
CA GLY A 158 2.26 21.08 -20.10
C GLY A 158 1.92 22.40 -19.44
N MET A 159 2.59 22.77 -18.33
CA MET A 159 2.35 24.06 -17.70
C MET A 159 3.11 25.20 -18.39
N PRO A 160 2.45 26.34 -18.70
CA PRO A 160 3.09 27.47 -19.37
C PRO A 160 3.90 28.31 -18.38
N THR A 161 5.07 27.81 -17.97
CA THR A 161 5.97 28.47 -17.01
C THR A 161 7.12 29.22 -17.67
N ARG A 162 7.56 30.31 -17.02
CA ARG A 162 8.79 31.03 -17.37
C ARG A 162 9.58 31.38 -16.11
N LEU A 163 10.91 31.24 -16.15
CA LEU A 163 11.79 31.78 -15.11
C LEU A 163 12.02 33.27 -15.35
N GLU A 164 11.78 34.08 -14.32
CA GLU A 164 12.18 35.48 -14.29
C GLU A 164 13.18 35.72 -13.14
N ASN A 165 14.13 36.64 -13.35
CA ASN A 165 15.11 37.09 -12.35
C ASN A 165 15.99 35.98 -11.73
N GLY A 166 16.69 35.19 -12.55
CA GLY A 166 17.87 34.43 -12.10
C GLY A 166 17.61 33.23 -11.19
N GLY A 167 16.38 32.71 -11.11
CA GLY A 167 16.09 31.38 -10.52
C GLY A 167 15.14 31.35 -9.33
N ASN A 168 14.64 32.50 -8.85
CA ASN A 168 13.85 32.58 -7.61
C ASN A 168 12.34 32.78 -7.81
N ALA A 169 11.87 33.03 -9.04
CA ALA A 169 10.43 33.17 -9.30
C ALA A 169 10.07 32.54 -10.65
N GLY A 170 9.47 31.35 -10.62
CA GLY A 170 8.70 30.86 -11.76
C GLY A 170 7.39 31.64 -11.84
N LYS A 171 7.04 32.20 -13.00
CA LYS A 171 5.71 32.76 -13.26
C LYS A 171 4.88 31.78 -14.08
N PHE A 172 3.62 31.61 -13.70
CA PHE A 172 2.59 31.06 -14.57
C PHE A 172 2.03 32.18 -15.44
N ASN A 173 1.98 31.95 -16.75
CA ASN A 173 1.27 32.81 -17.71
C ASN A 173 -0.24 32.55 -17.66
#